data_AF-A0A9C8SZ61-F1
#
_entry.id   AF-A0A9C8SZ61-F1
#
_cell.length_a   1.000
_cell.length_b   1.000
_cell.length_c   1.000
_cell.angle_alpha   90.00
_cell.angle_beta   90.00
_cell.angle_gamma   90.00
#
_symmetry.space_group_name_H-M   'P 1'
#
loop_
_entity.id
_entity.type
_entity.pdbx_description
1 polymer ?
#
loop_
_entity_poly.entity_id
_entity_poly.type
_entity_poly.pdbx_seq_one_letter_code
_entity_poly.pdbx_strand_id
1 'polypeptide(L)' 'MKSAAREKVKTKAGAKVSGNELVQAEISRGAIGALAITGGLVALWVAACIIGGMVVSGGPIALVKGWVAAVSGM' A
#
# COMPACT_ATOMS: atom_id res chain seq x y z
N MET A 1 48.96 -28.47 12.10
CA MET A 1 48.56 -27.22 11.42
C MET A 1 47.30 -27.49 10.58
N LYS A 2 46.35 -26.53 10.55
CA LYS A 2 45.07 -26.47 9.80
C LYS A 2 43.81 -26.85 10.58
N SER A 3 43.28 -25.90 11.34
CA SER A 3 41.82 -25.75 11.54
C SER A 3 41.35 -24.30 11.78
N ALA A 4 42.20 -23.29 11.55
CA ALA A 4 41.82 -21.86 11.69
C ALA A 4 41.12 -21.27 10.44
N ALA A 5 40.81 -22.07 9.42
CA ALA A 5 40.27 -21.60 8.14
C ALA A 5 38.73 -21.62 8.05
N ARG A 6 38.03 -22.07 9.10
CA ARG A 6 36.56 -22.25 9.05
C ARG A 6 35.76 -21.10 9.67
N GLU A 7 36.40 -20.14 10.33
CA GLU A 7 35.70 -19.05 11.01
C GLU A 7 35.55 -17.77 10.14
N LYS A 8 36.43 -17.56 9.16
CA LYS A 8 36.46 -16.31 8.38
C LYS A 8 35.52 -16.26 7.17
N VAL A 9 34.78 -17.34 6.89
CA VAL A 9 33.92 -17.42 5.68
C VAL A 9 32.45 -17.14 6.00
N LYS A 10 32.01 -17.21 7.27
CA LYS A 10 30.62 -16.89 7.65
C LYS A 10 30.33 -15.39 7.87
N THR A 11 31.35 -14.55 7.98
CA THR A 11 31.20 -13.10 8.23
C THR A 11 31.40 -12.22 7.00
N LYS A 12 31.66 -12.79 5.81
CA LYS A 12 31.77 -12.03 4.55
C LYS A 12 30.60 -12.21 3.58
N ALA A 13 29.57 -12.98 3.94
CA ALA A 13 28.31 -13.02 3.20
C ALA A 13 27.31 -11.95 3.68
N GLY A 14 27.48 -11.40 4.90
CA GLY A 14 26.61 -10.36 5.47
C GLY A 14 27.07 -8.92 5.24
N ALA A 15 28.22 -8.69 4.58
CA ALA A 15 28.80 -7.35 4.41
C ALA A 15 28.67 -6.80 2.98
N LYS A 16 28.05 -7.54 2.05
CA LYS A 16 27.76 -7.10 0.67
C LYS A 16 26.26 -6.84 0.43
N VAL A 17 25.52 -6.73 1.53
CA VAL A 17 24.16 -6.21 1.65
C VAL A 17 24.29 -4.79 2.26
N SER A 18 25.13 -3.93 1.67
CA SER A 18 25.66 -2.75 2.39
C SER A 18 25.45 -1.41 1.68
N GLY A 19 24.38 -1.27 0.89
CA GLY A 19 24.04 0.05 0.36
C GLY A 19 22.66 0.08 -0.26
N ASN A 20 22.41 -0.82 -1.20
CA ASN A 20 21.15 -0.81 -1.93
C ASN A 20 19.97 -1.33 -1.10
N GLU A 21 20.14 -2.36 -0.26
CA GLU A 21 19.06 -2.86 0.61
C GLU A 21 18.75 -1.93 1.77
N LEU A 22 19.74 -1.21 2.31
CA LEU A 22 19.51 -0.19 3.34
C LEU A 22 18.78 1.01 2.75
N VAL A 23 19.18 1.47 1.56
CA VAL A 23 18.49 2.53 0.81
C VAL A 23 17.08 2.07 0.40
N GLN A 24 16.90 0.82 -0.05
CA GLN A 24 15.58 0.30 -0.39
C GLN A 24 14.68 0.12 0.85
N ALA A 25 15.26 -0.21 2.01
CA ALA A 25 14.53 -0.29 3.28
C ALA A 25 14.12 1.10 3.79
N GLU A 26 14.95 2.12 3.62
CA GLU A 26 14.61 3.51 3.96
C GLU A 26 13.58 4.10 2.99
N ILE A 27 13.71 3.86 1.68
CA ILE A 27 12.70 4.22 0.69
C ILE A 27 11.38 3.49 0.98
N SER A 28 11.43 2.22 1.40
CA SER A 28 10.22 1.48 1.79
C SER A 28 9.51 2.12 2.98
N ARG A 29 10.24 2.56 4.03
CA ARG A 29 9.61 3.25 5.17
C ARG A 29 8.98 4.58 4.77
N GLY A 30 9.64 5.37 3.92
CA GLY A 30 9.10 6.63 3.40
C GLY A 30 7.89 6.42 2.48
N ALA A 31 7.96 5.43 1.59
CA ALA A 31 6.89 5.10 0.65
C ALA A 31 5.66 4.54 1.35
N ILE A 32 5.82 3.68 2.37
CA ILE A 32 4.70 3.16 3.17
C ILE A 32 3.98 4.31 3.89
N GLY A 33 4.71 5.28 4.44
CA GLY A 33 4.13 6.48 5.05
C GLY A 33 3.35 7.32 4.03
N ALA A 34 3.92 7.58 2.85
CA ALA A 34 3.26 8.33 1.79
C ALA A 34 2.00 7.61 1.26
N LEU A 35 2.05 6.29 1.08
CA LEU A 35 0.91 5.46 0.68
C LEU A 35 -0.18 5.44 1.76
N ALA A 36 0.19 5.45 3.04
CA ALA A 36 -0.78 5.52 4.13
C ALA A 36 -1.52 6.87 4.14
N ILE A 37 -0.81 7.98 3.93
CA ILE A 37 -1.42 9.32 3.91
C ILE A 37 -2.32 9.49 2.67
N THR A 38 -1.80 9.16 1.49
CA THR A 38 -2.56 9.25 0.25
C THR A 38 -3.73 8.27 0.22
N GLY A 39 -3.52 7.03 0.67
CA GLY A 39 -4.58 6.04 0.84
C GLY A 39 -5.66 6.49 1.84
N GLY A 40 -5.27 7.09 2.96
CA GLY A 40 -6.20 7.67 3.93
C GLY A 40 -7.02 8.82 3.35
N LEU A 41 -6.38 9.74 2.60
CA LEU A 41 -7.06 10.86 1.95
C LEU A 41 -8.08 10.36 0.91
N VAL A 42 -7.69 9.39 0.09
CA VAL A 42 -8.55 8.78 -0.93
C VAL A 42 -9.71 8.02 -0.28
N ALA A 43 -9.47 7.28 0.80
CA ALA A 43 -10.53 6.59 1.54
C ALA A 43 -11.56 7.57 2.09
N LEU A 44 -11.12 8.70 2.64
CA LEU A 44 -11.99 9.74 3.18
C LEU A 44 -12.79 10.43 2.06
N TRP A 45 -12.18 10.64 0.90
CA TRP A 45 -12.83 11.18 -0.31
C TRP A 45 -13.91 10.23 -0.85
N VAL A 46 -13.59 8.94 -1.00
CA VAL A 46 -14.53 7.92 -1.46
C VAL A 46 -15.71 7.78 -0.49
N ALA A 47 -15.43 7.82 0.83
CA ALA A 47 -16.48 7.81 1.84
C ALA A 47 -17.43 9.01 1.70
N ALA A 48 -16.90 10.22 1.47
CA ALA A 48 -17.71 11.41 1.23
C ALA A 48 -18.59 11.27 -0.03
N CYS A 49 -18.05 10.74 -1.13
CA CYS A 49 -18.82 10.48 -2.36
C CYS A 49 -19.91 9.42 -2.15
N ILE A 50 -19.63 8.36 -1.41
CA ILE A 50 -20.60 7.32 -1.08
C ILE A 50 -21.73 7.88 -0.22
N ILE A 51 -21.42 8.68 0.80
CA ILE A 51 -22.42 9.30 1.67
C ILE A 51 -23.26 10.31 0.89
N GLY A 52 -22.63 11.18 0.10
CA GLY A 52 -23.34 12.13 -0.77
C GLY A 52 -24.25 11.41 -1.78
N GLY A 53 -23.75 10.33 -2.37
CA GLY A 53 -24.51 9.44 -3.25
C GLY A 53 -25.71 8.80 -2.53
N MET A 54 -25.54 8.30 -1.31
CA MET A 54 -26.64 7.70 -0.53
C MET A 54 -27.70 8.73 -0.13
N VAL A 55 -27.28 9.94 0.25
CA VAL A 55 -28.19 11.04 0.61
C VAL A 55 -29.01 11.47 -0.60
N VAL A 56 -28.39 11.64 -1.77
CA VAL A 56 -29.10 12.11 -2.97
C VAL A 56 -30.01 11.04 -3.58
N SER A 57 -29.65 9.76 -3.48
CA SER A 57 -30.42 8.65 -4.04
C SER A 57 -31.52 8.11 -3.11
N GLY A 58 -31.63 8.63 -1.88
CA GLY A 58 -32.66 8.20 -0.92
C GLY A 58 -32.37 6.86 -0.25
N GLY A 59 -31.12 6.39 -0.29
CA GLY A 59 -30.66 5.19 0.42
C GLY A 59 -29.64 4.34 -0.35
N PRO A 60 -28.97 3.39 0.32
CA PRO A 60 -27.89 2.59 -0.27
C PRO A 60 -28.34 1.72 -1.45
N ILE A 61 -29.53 1.12 -1.33
CA ILE A 61 -30.09 0.22 -2.35
C ILE A 61 -30.46 1.00 -3.62
N ALA A 62 -30.95 2.23 -3.49
CA ALA A 62 -31.31 3.08 -4.61
C ALA A 62 -30.06 3.57 -5.37
N LEU A 63 -28.96 3.84 -4.67
CA LEU A 63 -27.66 4.16 -5.28
C LEU A 63 -27.19 3.00 -6.17
N VAL A 64 -27.20 1.77 -5.66
CA VAL A 64 -26.77 0.59 -6.43
C VAL A 64 -27.70 0.36 -7.63
N LYS A 65 -29.02 0.49 -7.46
CA LYS A 65 -29.96 0.37 -8.58
C LYS A 65 -29.75 1.45 -9.64
N GLY A 66 -29.52 2.70 -9.24
CA GLY A 66 -29.24 3.81 -10.14
C GLY A 66 -27.89 3.66 -10.85
N TRP A 67 -26.86 3.18 -10.15
CA TRP A 67 -25.56 2.88 -10.76
C TRP A 67 -25.66 1.72 -11.76
N VAL A 68 -26.35 0.63 -11.40
CA VAL A 68 -26.57 -0.49 -12.33
C VAL A 68 -27.37 -0.01 -13.54
N ALA A 69 -28.44 0.77 -13.36
CA ALA A 69 -29.21 1.34 -14.46
C ALA A 69 -28.34 2.23 -15.37
N ALA A 70 -27.57 3.16 -14.77
CA ALA A 70 -26.66 4.04 -15.52
C ALA A 70 -25.56 3.28 -16.29
N VAL A 71 -25.01 2.21 -15.71
CA VAL A 71 -23.98 1.38 -16.35
C VAL A 71 -24.57 0.47 -17.44
N SER A 72 -25.80 -0.02 -17.24
CA SER A 72 -26.50 -0.85 -18.23
C SER A 72 -27.30 -0.06 -19.26
N GLY A 73 -27.36 1.27 -19.13
CA GLY A 73 -28.01 2.17 -20.08
C GLY A 73 -29.54 2.11 -20.07
N MET A 74 -30.14 1.58 -18.99
CA MET A 74 -31.60 1.46 -18.80
C MET A 74 -32.19 2.67 -18.09
#